data_AF-A0AAW9KM14-F1
#
_entry.id   AF-A0AAW9KM14-F1
#
_cell.length_a   1.000
_cell.length_b   1.000
_cell.length_c   1.000
_cell.angle_alpha   90.00
_cell.angle_beta   90.00
_cell.angle_gamma   90.00
#
_symmetry.space_group_name_H-M   'P 1'
#
loop_
_entity.id
_entity.type
_entity.pdbx_description
1 polymer ?
#
loop_
_entity_poly.entity_id
_entity_poly.type
_entity_poly.pdbx_seq_one_letter_code
_entity_poly.pdbx_strand_id
1 'polypeptide(L)' 'HYMGEPTETRHIVMRNEEAVISPSWSIHSGSGTRAYTFIWGMVGENQDFDDMDAVKMTELR' A
#
# COMPACT_ATOMS: atom_id res chain seq x y z
N HIS A 1 -5.78 -1.35 5.86
CA HIS A 1 -4.70 -0.95 4.95
C HIS A 1 -3.39 -1.50 5.49
N TYR A 2 -2.69 -2.32 4.72
CA TYR A 2 -1.38 -2.88 5.06
C TYR A 2 -0.28 -1.93 4.61
N MET A 3 0.66 -1.66 5.50
CA MET A 3 1.79 -0.76 5.31
C MET A 3 3.02 -1.29 6.05
N GLY A 4 4.16 -0.64 5.91
CA GLY A 4 5.42 -1.06 6.50
C GLY A 4 6.38 -1.65 5.47
N GLU A 5 7.61 -1.94 5.90
CA GLU A 5 8.53 -2.74 5.10
C GLU A 5 7.94 -4.14 4.86
N PRO A 6 8.26 -4.81 3.75
CA PRO A 6 7.74 -6.15 3.43
C PRO A 6 7.87 -7.19 4.55
N THR A 7 8.95 -7.11 5.33
CA THR A 7 9.27 -8.04 6.42
C THR A 7 8.83 -7.57 7.80
N GLU A 8 8.23 -6.39 7.91
CA GLU A 8 7.72 -5.83 9.16
C GLU A 8 6.40 -5.09 8.91
N THR A 9 5.40 -5.80 8.39
CA THR A 9 4.13 -5.15 8.06
C THR A 9 3.38 -4.72 9.32
N ARG A 10 2.59 -3.67 9.17
CA ARG A 10 1.60 -3.16 10.11
C ARG A 10 0.30 -2.93 9.36
N HIS A 11 -0.79 -2.69 10.10
CA HIS A 11 -2.05 -2.33 9.48
C HIS A 11 -2.76 -1.20 10.21
N ILE A 12 -3.45 -0.38 9.43
CA ILE A 12 -4.37 0.63 9.91
C ILE A 12 -5.79 0.19 9.53
N VAL A 13 -6.69 0.18 10.52
CA VAL A 13 -8.13 0.00 10.28
C VAL A 13 -8.68 1.34 9.79
N MET A 14 -9.19 1.34 8.56
CA MET A 14 -9.73 2.55 7.92
C MET A 14 -11.24 2.46 7.76
N ARG A 15 -11.90 3.62 7.76
CA ARG A 15 -13.33 3.80 7.51
C ARG A 15 -13.57 4.52 6.18
N ASN A 16 -14.85 4.70 5.86
CA ASN A 16 -15.27 5.40 4.65
C ASN A 16 -14.61 6.79 4.55
N GLU A 17 -14.11 7.13 3.37
CA GLU A 17 -13.54 8.44 3.02
C GLU A 17 -12.31 8.87 3.83
N GLU A 18 -11.63 7.96 4.50
CA GLU A 18 -10.32 8.22 5.11
C GLU A 18 -9.18 8.03 4.08
N ALA A 19 -8.09 8.77 4.27
CA ALA A 19 -6.89 8.68 3.46
C ALA A 19 -5.69 8.20 4.30
N VAL A 20 -4.72 7.58 3.63
CA VAL A 20 -3.47 7.10 4.23
C VAL A 20 -2.30 7.46 3.33
N ILE A 21 -1.19 7.85 3.93
CA ILE A 21 0.06 8.21 3.24
C ILE A 21 1.00 7.00 3.31
N SER A 22 1.55 6.60 2.17
CA SER A 22 2.57 5.56 2.08
C SER A 22 3.94 6.18 1.79
N PRO A 23 4.92 6.08 2.71
CA PRO A 23 6.32 6.35 2.40
C PRO A 23 6.86 5.41 1.33
N SER A 24 7.93 5.80 0.62
CA SER A 24 8.50 5.02 -0.50
C SER A 24 8.99 3.62 -0.10
N TRP A 25 9.43 3.43 1.14
CA TRP A 25 9.89 2.14 1.66
C TRP A 25 8.75 1.20 2.08
N SER A 26 7.51 1.69 2.06
CA SER A 26 6.34 0.97 2.55
C SER A 26 5.56 0.32 1.41
N ILE A 27 5.09 -0.91 1.64
CA ILE A 27 4.01 -1.47 0.83
C ILE A 27 2.72 -0.66 1.04
N HIS A 28 1.77 -0.76 0.10
CA HIS A 28 0.45 -0.14 0.21
C HIS A 28 -0.63 -1.07 -0.39
N SER A 29 -1.07 -2.05 0.39
CA SER A 29 -2.08 -3.05 -0.02
C SER A 29 -3.32 -2.98 0.89
N GLY A 30 -4.47 -3.48 0.44
CA GLY A 30 -5.74 -3.35 1.15
C GLY A 30 -6.65 -4.58 1.04
N SER A 31 -7.24 -4.98 2.17
CA SER A 31 -8.32 -5.96 2.23
C SER A 31 -9.48 -5.38 3.02
N GLY A 32 -10.67 -5.35 2.40
CA GLY A 32 -11.89 -4.79 2.97
C GLY A 32 -12.81 -5.90 3.47
N THR A 33 -13.67 -5.58 4.44
CA THR A 33 -14.71 -6.50 4.93
C THR A 33 -15.92 -6.60 3.99
N ARG A 34 -16.00 -5.71 2.98
CA ARG A 34 -16.98 -5.66 1.90
C ARG A 34 -16.32 -5.06 0.65
N ALA A 35 -17.03 -5.06 -0.48
CA ALA A 35 -16.61 -4.30 -1.65
C ALA A 35 -16.44 -2.81 -1.29
N TYR A 36 -15.38 -2.19 -1.81
CA TYR A 36 -15.05 -0.79 -1.60
C TYR A 36 -14.41 -0.21 -2.86
N THR A 37 -14.34 1.12 -2.92
CA THR A 37 -13.65 1.88 -3.97
C THR A 37 -12.60 2.76 -3.31
N PHE A 38 -11.47 2.96 -3.98
CA PHE A 38 -10.44 3.88 -3.53
C PHE A 38 -9.83 4.61 -4.72
N ILE A 39 -9.20 5.75 -4.44
CA ILE A 39 -8.44 6.55 -5.39
C ILE A 39 -6.99 6.50 -4.93
N TRP A 40 -6.06 6.31 -5.86
CA TRP A 40 -4.62 6.39 -5.59
C TRP A 40 -4.01 7.56 -6.36
N GLY A 41 -2.94 8.11 -5.79
CA GLY A 41 -2.13 9.15 -6.41
C GLY A 41 -0.68 8.98 -5.96
N MET A 42 0.25 9.14 -6.88
CA MET A 42 1.69 9.04 -6.60
C MET A 42 2.43 10.22 -7.20
N VAL A 43 3.55 10.57 -6.57
CA VAL A 43 4.51 11.57 -7.02
C VAL A 43 5.91 11.06 -6.69
N GLY A 44 6.91 11.49 -7.45
CA GLY A 44 8.28 11.02 -7.29
C GLY A 44 9.21 11.65 -8.33
N GLU A 45 10.40 11.08 -8.48
CA GLU A 45 11.40 11.56 -9.44
C GLU A 45 11.07 11.21 -10.90
N ASN A 46 10.28 10.17 -11.12
CA ASN A 46 9.88 9.69 -12.45
C ASN A 46 8.38 9.31 -12.49
N GLN A 47 7.90 9.00 -13.69
CA GLN A 47 6.57 8.42 -13.94
C GLN A 47 6.69 7.06 -14.65
N ASP A 48 7.75 6.32 -14.32
CA ASP A 48 7.94 4.95 -14.78
C ASP A 48 7.27 4.00 -13.79
N PHE A 49 6.06 3.57 -14.14
CA PHE A 49 5.27 2.74 -13.23
C PHE A 49 5.78 1.31 -13.11
N ASP A 50 6.68 0.85 -13.99
CA ASP A 50 7.26 -0.49 -13.92
C ASP A 50 8.56 -0.51 -13.07
N ASP A 51 9.09 0.65 -12.71
CA ASP A 51 10.23 0.84 -11.80
C ASP A 51 9.79 0.60 -10.34
N MET A 52 9.65 -0.68 -9.98
CA MET A 52 9.21 -1.10 -8.65
C MET A 52 9.88 -2.39 -8.19
N ASP A 53 10.04 -2.52 -6.87
CA ASP A 53 10.43 -3.77 -6.22
C ASP A 53 9.20 -4.64 -5.97
N ALA A 54 8.95 -5.60 -6.87
CA ALA A 54 7.85 -6.53 -6.72
C ALA A 54 8.10 -7.52 -5.55
N VAL A 55 7.13 -7.60 -4.63
CA VAL A 55 7.19 -8.50 -3.47
C VAL A 55 6.17 -9.62 -3.61
N LYS A 56 6.61 -10.88 -3.43
CA LYS A 56 5.67 -12.02 -3.44
C LYS A 56 4.90 -12.10 -2.13
N MET A 57 3.62 -12.45 -2.20
CA MET A 57 2.79 -12.64 -0.99
C MET A 57 3.37 -13.65 0.00
N THR A 58 4.11 -14.66 -0.49
CA THR A 58 4.77 -15.67 0.35
C THR A 58 5.94 -15.13 1.18
N GLU A 59 6.42 -13.92 0.87
CA GLU A 59 7.58 -13.28 1.51
C GLU A 59 7.18 -12.24 2.57
N LEU A 60 5.91 -11.82 2.59
CA LEU A 60 5.40 -10.83 3.55
C LEU A 60 5.35 -11.38 4.99
N ARG A 61 5.59 -10.50 5.97
CA ARG A 61 5.57 -10.81 7.40
C ARG A 61 4.77 -9.82 8.23
#